data_AF-A0A656YX43-F1
#
_entry.id   AF-A0A656YX43-F1
#
_cell.length_a   1.000
_cell.length_b   1.000
_cell.length_c   1.000
_cell.angle_alpha   90.00
_cell.angle_beta   90.00
_cell.angle_gamma   90.00
#
_symmetry.space_group_name_H-M   'P 1'
#
loop_
_entity.id
_entity.type
_entity.pdbx_description
1 polymer ?
#
loop_
_entity_poly.entity_id
_entity_poly.type
_entity_poly.pdbx_seq_one_letter_code
_entity_poly.pdbx_strand_id
1 'polypeptide(L)' 'MRRILDELNVNYEELDIDKEPKYREELDEKMGNADRVPVLEKNGEVIHIGYGSKEDIEKKLD' A
#
# COMPACT_ATOMS: atom_id res chain seq x y z
N MET A 1 -7.38 3.37 -2.63
CA MET A 1 -6.64 2.12 -2.86
C MET A 1 -7.58 0.92 -2.81
N ARG A 2 -8.21 0.63 -1.67
CA ARG A 2 -9.12 -0.52 -1.48
C ARG A 2 -10.10 -0.79 -2.63
N ARG A 3 -10.94 0.20 -2.96
CA ARG A 3 -11.90 0.12 -4.07
C ARG A 3 -11.27 -0.26 -5.42
N ILE A 4 -10.06 0.22 -5.70
CA ILE A 4 -9.36 -0.10 -6.95
C ILE A 4 -8.95 -1.58 -6.96
N LEU A 5 -8.44 -2.09 -5.84
CA LEU A 5 -8.08 -3.51 -5.71
C LEU A 5 -9.31 -4.41 -5.82
N ASP A 6 -10.44 -4.00 -5.24
CA ASP A 6 -11.73 -4.69 -5.38
C ASP A 6 -12.19 -4.71 -6.84
N GLU A 7 -12.11 -3.57 -7.55
CA GLU A 7 -12.47 -3.45 -8.98
C GLU A 7 -11.53 -4.22 -9.93
N LEU A 8 -10.32 -4.55 -9.47
CA LEU A 8 -9.35 -5.40 -10.16
C LEU A 8 -9.51 -6.89 -9.79
N ASN A 9 -10.42 -7.22 -8.86
CA ASN A 9 -10.63 -8.57 -8.34
C ASN A 9 -9.32 -9.21 -7.83
N VAL A 10 -8.49 -8.41 -7.16
CA VAL A 10 -7.21 -8.82 -6.58
C VAL A 10 -7.44 -9.26 -5.13
N ASN A 11 -6.81 -10.36 -4.72
CA ASN A 11 -6.79 -10.75 -3.32
C ASN A 11 -5.75 -9.88 -2.58
N TYR A 12 -6.17 -9.19 -1.53
CA TYR A 12 -5.30 -8.37 -0.69
C TYR A 12 -5.69 -8.51 0.78
N GLU A 13 -4.72 -8.21 1.65
CA GLU A 13 -4.95 -8.02 3.08
C GLU A 13 -4.76 -6.53 3.42
N GLU A 14 -5.53 -6.03 4.37
CA GLU A 14 -5.42 -4.65 4.86
C GLU A 14 -4.72 -4.67 6.22
N LEU A 15 -3.57 -3.99 6.31
CA LEU A 15 -2.81 -3.87 7.54
C LEU A 15 -2.99 -2.48 8.14
N ASP A 16 -3.49 -2.43 9.37
CA ASP A 16 -3.61 -1.20 10.15
C ASP A 16 -2.29 -0.90 10.87
N ILE A 17 -1.47 -0.06 10.25
CA ILE A 17 -0.12 0.28 10.75
C ILE A 17 -0.16 1.04 12.09
N ASP A 18 -1.28 1.64 12.48
CA ASP A 18 -1.41 2.30 13.78
C ASP A 18 -1.37 1.29 14.94
N LYS A 19 -1.68 0.01 14.67
CA LYS A 19 -1.59 -1.09 15.63
C LYS A 19 -0.23 -1.78 15.63
N GLU A 20 0.62 -1.48 14.65
CA GLU A 20 1.94 -2.09 14.45
C GLU A 20 3.05 -1.04 14.50
N PRO A 21 3.40 -0.50 15.69
CA PRO A 21 4.27 0.67 15.83
C PRO A 21 5.68 0.46 15.27
N LYS A 22 6.23 -0.76 15.34
CA LYS A 22 7.54 -1.08 14.77
C LYS A 22 7.53 -1.01 13.25
N TYR A 23 6.54 -1.62 12.64
CA TYR A 23 6.41 -1.63 11.19
C TYR A 23 6.08 -0.23 10.65
N ARG A 24 5.28 0.55 11.39
CA ARG A 24 5.07 1.98 11.10
C ARG A 24 6.37 2.77 11.08
N GLU A 25 7.24 2.58 12.06
CA GLU A 25 8.54 3.25 12.12
C GLU A 25 9.43 2.85 10.93
N GLU A 26 9.53 1.56 10.61
CA GLU A 26 10.26 1.07 9.43
C GLU A 26 9.72 1.65 8.11
N LEU A 27 8.39 1.76 7.99
CA LEU A 27 7.76 2.39 6.84
C LEU A 27 8.07 3.88 6.79
N ASP A 28 7.98 4.59 7.91
CA ASP A 28 8.26 6.02 7.96
C ASP A 28 9.74 6.33 7.70
N GLU A 29 10.68 5.46 8.10
CA GLU A 29 12.09 5.57 7.70
C GLU A 29 12.28 5.42 6.18
N LYS A 30 11.49 4.57 5.52
CA LYS A 30 11.58 4.35 4.07
C LYS A 30 10.97 5.48 3.24
N MET A 31 9.87 6.09 3.69
CA MET A 31 9.10 7.06 2.89
C MET A 31 8.79 8.41 3.56
N GLY A 32 8.93 8.52 4.88
CA GLY A 32 8.79 9.77 5.65
C GLY A 32 7.37 10.32 5.76
N ASN A 33 6.35 9.56 5.34
CA ASN A 33 4.94 9.97 5.37
C ASN A 33 3.97 8.79 5.44
N ALA A 34 4.36 7.70 6.12
CA ALA A 34 3.60 6.44 6.16
C ALA A 34 2.20 6.60 6.78
N ASP A 35 2.01 7.60 7.63
CA ASP A 35 0.77 7.90 8.33
C ASP A 35 -0.29 8.61 7.48
N ARG A 36 0.06 9.09 6.29
CA ARG A 36 -0.78 9.99 5.49
C ARG A 36 -1.39 9.37 4.24
N VAL A 37 -0.84 8.25 3.79
CA VAL A 37 -1.18 7.68 2.49
C VAL A 37 -1.22 6.16 2.54
N PRO A 38 -2.10 5.53 1.75
CA PRO A 38 -2.08 4.08 1.62
C PRO A 38 -0.80 3.64 0.90
N VAL A 39 -0.27 2.50 1.32
CA VAL A 39 0.90 1.85 0.75
C VAL A 39 0.49 0.47 0.25
N LEU A 40 0.98 0.10 -0.93
CA LEU A 40 0.75 -1.21 -1.53
C LEU A 40 2.06 -1.97 -1.53
N GLU A 41 2.06 -3.13 -0.87
CA GLU A 41 3.19 -4.05 -0.85
C GLU A 41 2.85 -5.36 -1.57
N LYS A 42 3.83 -5.90 -2.28
CA LYS A 42 3.76 -7.22 -2.93
C LYS A 42 5.04 -7.97 -2.58
N ASN A 43 4.91 -9.15 -1.97
CA ASN A 43 6.05 -9.96 -1.51
C ASN A 43 7.03 -9.24 -0.57
N GLY A 44 6.54 -8.31 0.27
CA GLY A 44 7.36 -7.54 1.20
C GLY A 44 8.08 -6.33 0.58
N GLU A 45 7.84 -6.04 -0.70
CA GLU A 45 8.35 -4.85 -1.39
C GLU A 45 7.23 -3.83 -1.65
N VAL A 46 7.53 -2.55 -1.39
CA VAL A 46 6.61 -1.44 -1.67
C VAL A 46 6.57 -1.19 -3.18
N ILE A 47 5.42 -1.42 -3.80
CA ILE A 47 5.19 -1.21 -5.24
C ILE A 47 4.44 0.10 -5.54
N HIS A 48 3.69 0.63 -4.57
CA HIS A 48 2.96 1.90 -4.72
C HIS A 48 2.79 2.64 -3.39
N ILE A 49 2.85 3.97 -3.44
CA ILE A 49 2.60 4.88 -2.32
C ILE A 49 1.61 5.94 -2.80
N GLY A 50 0.60 6.26 -2.00
CA GLY A 50 -0.37 7.30 -2.34
C GLY A 50 -1.62 6.77 -3.02
N TYR A 51 -2.45 7.67 -3.52
CA TYR A 51 -3.63 7.33 -4.31
C TYR A 51 -3.25 7.35 -5.79
N GLY A 52 -3.56 6.28 -6.52
CA GLY A 52 -3.34 6.15 -7.97
C GLY A 52 -4.64 5.92 -8.73
N SER A 53 -4.58 6.02 -10.07
CA SER A 53 -5.66 5.56 -10.94
C SER A 53 -5.71 4.04 -11.00
N LYS A 54 -6.83 3.45 -11.46
CA LYS A 54 -6.94 1.99 -11.63
C LYS A 54 -5.84 1.43 -12.53
N GLU A 55 -5.60 2.08 -13.67
CA GLU A 55 -4.61 1.67 -14.67
C GLU A 55 -3.18 1.72 -14.13
N ASP A 56 -2.85 2.72 -13.30
CA ASP A 56 -1.52 2.84 -12.70
C ASP A 56 -1.27 1.76 -11.64
N ILE A 57 -2.30 1.39 -10.88
CA ILE A 57 -2.21 0.33 -9.87
C ILE A 57 -2.11 -1.03 -10.55
N GLU A 58 -2.91 -1.29 -11.57
CA GLU A 58 -2.90 -2.53 -12.36
C GLU A 58 -1.51 -2.82 -12.94
N LYS A 59 -0.87 -1.84 -13.60
CA LYS A 59 0.49 -1.98 -14.16
C LYS A 59 1.58 -2.32 -13.14
N LYS A 60 1.36 -1.98 -11.87
CA LYS A 60 2.31 -2.25 -10.78
C LYS A 60 2.06 -3.61 -10.13
N LEU A 61 0.88 -4.18 -10.34
CA LEU A 61 0.48 -5.47 -9.82
C LEU A 61 0.86 -6.62 -10.75
N ASP A 62 1.12 -6.37 -12.04
CA ASP A 62 1.77 -7.31 -12.96
C ASP A 62 3.24 -7.55 -12.57
#